data_AF-A0A7S2RHD6-F1
#
_entry.id   AF-A0A7S2RHD6-F1
#
_cell.length_a   1.000
_cell.length_b   1.000
_cell.length_c   1.000
_cell.angle_alpha   90.00
_cell.angle_beta   90.00
_cell.angle_gamma   90.00
#
_symmetry.space_group_name_H-M   'P 1'
#
loop_
_entity.id
_entity.type
_entity.pdbx_description
1 polymer ?
#
loop_
_entity_poly.entity_id
_entity_poly.type
_entity_poly.pdbx_seq_one_letter_code
_entity_poly.pdbx_strand_id
1 'polypeptide(L)'
;KAEWNGLMKRVDVLDPGPTSQTTLKHLTVFYSGLYRALTFPRKLEEVNAEGRVVHYSPYHPRGEVRPGPLVTDNGFWDTFRTVYPMLSLLYPDELGAIVEGWVNAFKEGG
;
A
#
# COMPACT_ATOMS: atom_id res chain seq x y z
N LYS A 1 -9.23 13.39 1.71
CA LYS A 1 -10.14 13.35 0.54
C LYS A 1 -9.38 13.50 -0.78
N ALA A 2 -8.52 14.53 -0.93
CA ALA A 2 -7.71 14.72 -2.15
C ALA A 2 -6.80 13.52 -2.46
N GLU A 3 -6.03 13.04 -1.47
CA GLU A 3 -5.15 11.86 -1.62
C GLU A 3 -5.92 10.62 -2.13
N TRP A 4 -7.01 10.27 -1.46
CA TRP A 4 -7.85 9.14 -1.87
C TRP A 4 -8.39 9.30 -3.30
N ASN A 5 -8.88 10.48 -3.67
CA ASN A 5 -9.32 10.71 -5.06
C ASN A 5 -8.16 10.57 -6.05
N GLY A 6 -6.94 10.97 -5.67
CA GLY A 6 -5.73 10.84 -6.47
C GLY A 6 -5.32 9.38 -6.72
N LEU A 7 -5.46 8.53 -5.71
CA LEU A 7 -5.22 7.08 -5.84
C LEU A 7 -6.33 6.42 -6.65
N MET A 8 -7.60 6.64 -6.27
CA MET A 8 -8.75 5.94 -6.86
C MET A 8 -8.94 6.21 -8.34
N LYS A 9 -8.63 7.43 -8.80
CA LYS A 9 -8.79 7.81 -10.23
C LYS A 9 -7.84 7.07 -11.18
N ARG A 10 -6.89 6.27 -10.68
CA ARG A 10 -6.06 5.42 -11.53
C ARG A 10 -6.86 4.29 -12.18
N VAL A 11 -8.05 3.98 -11.66
CA VAL A 11 -8.99 3.05 -12.28
C VAL A 11 -10.35 3.71 -12.37
N ASP A 12 -10.83 3.90 -13.61
CA ASP A 12 -12.13 4.49 -13.89
C ASP A 12 -13.05 3.48 -14.57
N VAL A 13 -14.32 3.45 -14.16
CA VAL A 13 -15.36 2.58 -14.72
C VAL A 13 -16.19 3.42 -15.69
N LEU A 14 -15.75 3.47 -16.95
CA LEU A 14 -16.29 4.38 -17.97
C LEU A 14 -17.72 4.07 -18.38
N ASP A 15 -18.11 2.79 -18.39
CA ASP A 15 -19.46 2.35 -18.75
C ASP A 15 -20.04 1.41 -17.67
N PRO A 16 -20.60 1.95 -16.59
CA PRO A 16 -21.22 1.15 -15.54
C PRO A 16 -22.64 0.67 -15.92
N GLY A 17 -23.16 1.06 -17.09
CA GLY A 17 -24.55 0.86 -17.48
C GLY A 17 -25.52 1.91 -16.91
N PRO A 18 -26.85 1.72 -17.07
CA PRO A 18 -27.86 2.68 -16.63
C PRO A 18 -27.76 2.96 -15.12
N THR A 19 -28.05 4.20 -14.71
CA THR A 19 -28.10 4.54 -13.29
C THR A 19 -29.27 3.80 -12.64
N SER A 20 -28.93 2.77 -11.85
CA SER A 20 -29.86 1.92 -11.13
C SER A 20 -29.29 1.57 -9.76
N GLN A 21 -30.13 1.10 -8.84
CA GLN A 21 -29.67 0.68 -7.51
C GLN A 21 -28.62 -0.44 -7.60
N THR A 22 -28.76 -1.35 -8.57
CA THR A 22 -27.78 -2.41 -8.85
C THR A 22 -26.45 -1.83 -9.30
N THR A 23 -26.47 -0.90 -10.26
CA THR A 23 -25.27 -0.23 -10.76
C THR A 23 -24.52 0.51 -9.65
N LEU A 24 -25.25 1.26 -8.81
CA LEU A 24 -24.68 1.96 -7.65
C LEU A 24 -24.07 0.98 -6.63
N LYS A 25 -24.70 -0.18 -6.41
CA LYS A 25 -24.18 -1.22 -5.53
C LYS A 25 -22.87 -1.81 -6.08
N HIS A 26 -22.79 -2.09 -7.38
CA HIS A 26 -21.58 -2.61 -8.00
C HIS A 26 -20.42 -1.61 -7.90
N LEU A 27 -20.66 -0.34 -8.21
CA LEU A 27 -19.65 0.72 -8.05
C LEU A 27 -19.20 0.86 -6.59
N THR A 28 -20.14 0.76 -5.64
CA THR A 28 -19.82 0.79 -4.20
C THR A 28 -18.90 -0.38 -3.83
N VAL A 29 -19.20 -1.59 -4.27
CA VAL A 29 -18.36 -2.78 -4.01
C VAL A 29 -16.98 -2.61 -4.65
N PHE A 30 -16.92 -2.14 -5.89
CA PHE A 30 -15.68 -1.95 -6.63
C PHE A 30 -14.74 -0.97 -5.92
N TYR A 31 -15.19 0.26 -5.66
CA TYR A 31 -14.34 1.28 -5.05
C TYR A 31 -14.07 1.00 -3.56
N SER A 32 -14.98 0.32 -2.85
CA SER A 32 -14.69 -0.17 -1.48
C SER A 32 -13.63 -1.27 -1.50
N GLY A 33 -13.64 -2.15 -2.49
CA GLY A 33 -12.61 -3.17 -2.69
C GLY A 33 -11.25 -2.56 -3.00
N LEU A 34 -11.21 -1.58 -3.91
CA LEU A 34 -9.98 -0.83 -4.23
C LEU A 34 -9.44 -0.09 -3.00
N TYR A 35 -10.30 0.54 -2.21
CA TYR A 35 -9.91 1.14 -0.93
C TYR A 35 -9.20 0.13 -0.01
N ARG A 36 -9.79 -1.07 0.15
CA ARG A 36 -9.20 -2.12 0.99
C ARG A 36 -7.86 -2.61 0.46
N ALA A 37 -7.75 -2.78 -0.85
CA ALA A 37 -6.51 -3.22 -1.49
C ALA A 37 -5.36 -2.20 -1.37
N LEU A 38 -5.67 -0.91 -1.13
CA LEU A 38 -4.70 0.17 -0.93
C LEU A 38 -4.42 0.47 0.55
N THR A 39 -4.97 -0.31 1.48
CA THR A 39 -4.79 -0.07 2.92
C THR A 39 -3.53 -0.72 3.48
N PHE A 40 -3.09 -1.83 2.89
CA PHE A 40 -1.94 -2.62 3.35
C PHE A 40 -0.96 -2.94 2.23
N PRO A 41 0.34 -3.13 2.54
CA PRO A 41 0.95 -2.98 3.87
C PRO A 41 0.97 -1.52 4.36
N ARG A 42 1.01 -1.32 5.67
CA ARG A 42 1.15 0.04 6.22
C ARG A 42 2.60 0.48 6.17
N LYS A 43 2.83 1.77 5.89
CA LYS A 43 4.14 2.40 6.09
C LYS A 43 4.44 2.49 7.59
N LEU A 44 5.65 2.07 7.96
CA LEU A 44 6.21 2.13 9.32
C LEU A 44 7.29 3.22 9.43
N GLU A 45 7.49 3.97 8.34
CA GLU A 45 8.44 5.07 8.26
C GLU A 45 7.85 6.40 8.73
N GLU A 46 8.74 7.27 9.19
CA GLU A 46 8.49 8.64 9.61
C GLU A 46 9.55 9.57 9.00
N VAL A 47 9.28 10.88 9.04
CA VAL A 47 10.26 11.90 8.61
C VAL A 47 10.85 12.56 9.86
N ASN A 48 12.16 12.50 10.01
CA ASN A 48 12.86 13.06 11.17
C ASN A 48 13.06 14.59 11.05
N ALA A 49 13.70 15.20 12.07
CA ALA A 49 13.94 16.64 12.12
C ALA A 49 14.82 17.17 10.97
N GLU A 50 15.67 16.32 10.37
CA GLU A 50 16.50 16.66 9.21
C GLU A 50 15.79 16.42 7.86
N GLY A 51 14.50 16.07 7.88
CA GLY A 51 13.72 15.79 6.68
C GLY A 51 14.03 14.44 6.02
N ARG A 52 14.66 13.51 6.75
CA ARG A 52 15.04 12.19 6.25
C ARG A 52 13.99 11.15 6.63
N VAL A 53 13.73 10.22 5.71
CA VAL A 53 12.89 9.05 5.98
C VAL A 53 13.67 8.08 6.87
N VAL A 54 13.08 7.74 8.00
CA VAL A 54 13.60 6.80 9.00
C VAL A 54 12.48 5.89 9.49
N HIS A 55 12.81 4.77 10.11
CA HIS A 55 11.83 3.89 10.74
C HIS A 55 12.43 3.26 12.00
N TYR A 56 11.58 2.92 12.97
CA TYR A 56 11.99 2.02 14.05
C TYR A 56 11.86 0.57 13.59
N SER A 57 12.96 -0.16 13.56
CA SER A 57 13.01 -1.56 13.14
C SER A 57 12.43 -2.48 14.22
N PRO A 58 11.31 -3.18 13.95
CA PRO A 58 10.81 -4.23 14.83
C PRO A 58 11.56 -5.57 14.61
N TYR A 59 12.41 -5.65 13.59
CA TYR A 59 13.12 -6.87 13.19
C TYR A 59 14.49 -6.97 13.83
N HIS A 60 15.13 -5.83 14.10
CA HIS A 60 16.40 -5.81 14.80
C HIS A 60 16.25 -6.32 16.25
N PRO A 61 17.11 -7.23 16.75
CA PRO A 61 16.93 -7.91 18.05
C PRO A 61 16.81 -7.00 19.28
N ARG A 62 17.28 -5.75 19.18
CA ARG A 62 17.22 -4.76 20.27
C ARG A 62 16.32 -3.56 19.96
N GLY A 63 15.68 -3.55 18.78
CA GLY A 63 15.08 -2.35 18.20
C GLY A 63 16.13 -1.29 17.85
N GLU A 64 15.95 -0.60 16.74
CA GLU A 64 16.84 0.50 16.35
C GLU A 64 16.14 1.42 15.35
N VAL A 65 16.40 2.72 15.41
CA VAL A 65 15.99 3.63 14.34
C VAL A 65 16.97 3.50 13.17
N ARG A 66 16.47 3.14 12.00
CA ARG A 66 17.23 2.93 10.77
C ARG A 66 16.79 3.92 9.68
N PRO A 67 17.69 4.30 8.76
CA PRO A 67 17.32 5.13 7.63
C PRO A 67 16.53 4.32 6.58
N GLY A 68 15.68 5.02 5.82
CA GLY A 68 14.96 4.46 4.69
C GLY A 68 13.55 3.98 5.02
N PRO A 69 12.82 3.44 4.03
CA PRO A 69 11.44 3.01 4.20
C PRO A 69 11.35 1.69 4.96
N LEU A 70 10.20 1.48 5.61
CA LEU A 70 9.82 0.18 6.17
C LEU A 70 8.30 0.05 6.12
N VAL A 71 7.85 -1.20 5.97
CA VAL A 71 6.42 -1.55 5.93
C VAL A 71 6.15 -2.75 6.83
N THR A 72 4.89 -2.93 7.23
CA THR A 72 4.46 -4.04 8.10
C THR A 72 2.98 -4.38 7.86
N ASP A 73 2.48 -5.35 8.62
CA ASP A 73 1.09 -5.78 8.71
C ASP A 73 0.59 -6.41 7.40
N ASN A 74 1.41 -7.27 6.80
CA ASN A 74 1.08 -7.93 5.56
C ASN A 74 1.54 -9.39 5.54
N GLY A 75 0.59 -10.29 5.33
CA GLY A 75 0.87 -11.68 5.00
C GLY A 75 1.14 -11.81 3.51
N PHE A 76 2.38 -12.18 3.13
CA PHE A 76 2.70 -12.40 1.72
C PHE A 76 1.84 -13.50 1.10
N TRP A 77 1.55 -14.56 1.85
CA TRP A 77 0.76 -15.71 1.38
C TRP A 77 -0.63 -15.31 0.87
N ASP A 78 -1.27 -14.30 1.48
CA ASP A 78 -2.55 -13.76 1.01
C ASP A 78 -2.37 -12.83 -0.19
N THR A 79 -1.39 -11.93 -0.11
CA THR A 79 -1.31 -10.75 -0.98
C THR A 79 -0.53 -10.94 -2.26
N PHE A 80 0.33 -11.97 -2.36
CA PHE A 80 1.14 -12.21 -3.56
C PHE A 80 0.28 -12.51 -4.81
N ARG A 81 -0.92 -13.06 -4.63
CA ARG A 81 -1.78 -13.53 -5.73
C ARG A 81 -2.52 -12.40 -6.44
N THR A 82 -2.81 -11.31 -5.73
CA THR A 82 -3.75 -10.28 -6.21
C THR A 82 -3.27 -8.86 -5.93
N VAL A 83 -2.98 -8.51 -4.68
CA VAL A 83 -2.61 -7.14 -4.29
C VAL A 83 -1.28 -6.72 -4.91
N TYR A 84 -0.22 -7.53 -4.81
CA TYR A 84 1.09 -7.17 -5.38
C TYR A 84 1.06 -7.07 -6.92
N PRO A 85 0.42 -7.99 -7.67
CA PRO A 85 0.20 -7.83 -9.10
C PRO A 85 -0.63 -6.58 -9.46
N MET A 86 -1.65 -6.25 -8.67
CA MET A 86 -2.42 -5.02 -8.89
C MET A 86 -1.55 -3.78 -8.67
N LEU A 87 -0.76 -3.74 -7.61
CA LEU A 87 0.16 -2.64 -7.32
C LEU A 87 1.23 -2.49 -8.40
N SER A 88 1.75 -3.58 -8.98
CA SER A 88 2.76 -3.49 -10.04
C SER A 88 2.22 -2.85 -11.32
N LEU A 89 0.94 -3.07 -11.63
CA LEU A 89 0.26 -2.47 -12.77
C LEU A 89 -0.16 -1.02 -12.51
N LEU A 90 -0.78 -0.78 -11.36
CA LEU A 90 -1.51 0.47 -11.11
C LEU A 90 -0.72 1.47 -10.26
N TYR A 91 0.17 1.00 -9.37
CA TYR A 91 0.90 1.81 -8.39
C TYR A 91 2.38 1.38 -8.27
N PRO A 92 3.14 1.35 -9.38
CA PRO A 92 4.49 0.76 -9.40
C PRO A 92 5.48 1.46 -8.46
N ASP A 93 5.40 2.79 -8.32
CA ASP A 93 6.29 3.54 -7.42
C ASP A 93 6.05 3.17 -5.95
N GLU A 94 4.78 3.00 -5.56
CA GLU A 94 4.40 2.58 -4.22
C GLU A 94 4.83 1.13 -3.96
N LEU A 95 4.67 0.24 -4.94
CA LEU A 95 5.22 -1.11 -4.86
C LEU A 95 6.73 -1.10 -4.68
N GLY A 96 7.45 -0.20 -5.36
CA GLY A 96 8.89 -0.01 -5.20
C GLY A 96 9.28 0.28 -3.75
N ALA A 97 8.63 1.26 -3.12
CA ALA A 97 8.85 1.61 -1.72
C ALA A 97 8.50 0.46 -0.76
N ILE A 98 7.39 -0.25 -1.03
CA ILE A 98 6.97 -1.44 -0.26
C ILE A 98 8.06 -2.53 -0.32
N VAL A 99 8.55 -2.85 -1.52
CA VAL A 99 9.60 -3.87 -1.71
C VAL A 99 10.91 -3.44 -1.05
N GLU A 100 11.29 -2.17 -1.14
CA GLU A 100 12.46 -1.63 -0.42
C GLU A 100 12.31 -1.80 1.09
N GLY A 101 11.13 -1.54 1.65
CA GLY A 101 10.83 -1.79 3.06
C GLY A 101 11.01 -3.26 3.44
N TRP A 102 10.54 -4.21 2.64
CA TRP A 102 10.77 -5.64 2.90
C TRP A 102 12.24 -6.05 2.79
N VAL A 103 13.00 -5.43 1.88
CA VAL A 103 14.46 -5.63 1.80
C VAL A 103 15.15 -5.11 3.06
N ASN A 104 14.71 -3.98 3.62
CA ASN A 104 15.23 -3.47 4.89
C ASN A 104 14.88 -4.40 6.06
N ALA A 105 13.65 -4.91 6.11
CA ALA A 105 13.25 -5.93 7.09
C ALA A 105 14.18 -7.16 7.05
N PHE A 106 14.53 -7.66 5.86
CA PHE A 106 15.50 -8.75 5.69
C PHE A 106 16.91 -8.37 6.18
N LYS A 107 17.43 -7.19 5.78
CA LYS A 107 18.76 -6.73 6.21
C LYS A 107 18.89 -6.59 7.74
N GLU A 108 17.79 -6.32 8.43
CA GLU A 108 17.76 -6.01 9.86
C GLU A 108 17.40 -7.21 10.73
N GLY A 109 16.57 -8.13 10.22
CA GLY A 109 16.09 -9.31 10.91
C GLY A 109 16.81 -10.62 10.58
N GLY A 110 17.44 -10.70 9.40
CA GLY A 110 18.00 -11.95 8.85
C GLY A 110 16.97 -12.78 8.09
#